data_AF-X0RDP4-F1
#
_entry.id   AF-X0RDP4-F1
#
_cell.length_a   1.000
_cell.length_b   1.000
_cell.length_c   1.000
_cell.angle_alpha   90.00
_cell.angle_beta   90.00
_cell.angle_gamma   90.00
#
_symmetry.space_group_name_H-M   'P 1'
#
loop_
_entity.id
_entity.type
_entity.pdbx_description
1 polymer ?
#
loop_
_entity_poly.entity_id
_entity_poly.type
_entity_poly.pdbx_seq_one_letter_code
_entity_poly.pdbx_strand_id
1 'polypeptide(L)'
;MDFFGEQRTRTQRSLLLYGLFFLIVFAHLAVALGIMALLLTIFTGGIYHWVLILVAIWTIGSFVIGSFLEYRRLEAGGRAIAQRVGGVRLFIDHSQDAWEHSQGVAHQHEPIPKVRFSAHHIAVRNERDFPPVYRRYYEIAQQLAIASGVRMPILYILPDEQGINGFVAGRHSQDMVLVVTQGAIDKLSDEGLYADRA
;
A
#
# COMPACT_ATOMS: atom_id res chain seq x y z
N MET A 1 -5.33 28.71 -2.98
CA MET A 1 -6.38 27.68 -2.86
C MET A 1 -5.81 26.57 -2.00
N ASP A 2 -6.40 26.32 -0.83
CA ASP A 2 -5.90 25.36 0.16
C ASP A 2 -6.43 23.96 -0.16
N PHE A 3 -5.73 23.27 -1.06
CA PHE A 3 -6.06 21.91 -1.51
C PHE A 3 -6.01 20.88 -0.35
N PHE A 4 -5.25 21.16 0.71
CA PHE A 4 -5.07 20.26 1.85
C PHE A 4 -6.18 20.36 2.90
N GLY A 5 -6.87 21.51 2.96
CA GLY A 5 -8.08 21.68 3.77
C GLY A 5 -9.24 20.80 3.30
N GLU A 6 -9.41 20.62 1.98
CA GLU A 6 -10.48 19.81 1.38
C GLU A 6 -10.20 18.30 1.43
N GLN A 7 -8.94 17.90 1.62
CA GLN A 7 -8.55 16.49 1.67
C GLN A 7 -8.88 15.82 3.02
N ARG A 8 -8.96 16.59 4.12
CA ARG A 8 -9.34 16.09 5.45
C ARG A 8 -10.83 15.76 5.59
N THR A 9 -11.69 16.32 4.74
CA THR A 9 -13.14 16.07 4.71
C THR A 9 -13.50 14.74 4.03
N ARG A 10 -12.61 14.16 3.20
CA ARG A 10 -12.88 12.89 2.48
C ARG A 10 -12.80 11.65 3.37
N THR A 11 -12.14 11.72 4.52
CA THR A 11 -12.07 10.61 5.50
C THR A 11 -13.43 10.33 6.16
N GLN A 12 -14.33 11.32 6.21
CA GLN A 12 -15.65 11.17 6.83
C GLN A 12 -16.65 10.38 5.97
N ARG A 13 -16.52 10.41 4.63
CA ARG A 13 -17.40 9.62 3.74
C ARG A 13 -17.03 8.13 3.69
N SER A 14 -15.82 7.77 4.10
CA SER A 14 -15.40 6.37 4.23
C SER A 14 -16.26 5.63 5.27
N LEU A 15 -16.59 6.28 6.39
CA LEU A 15 -17.47 5.72 7.41
C LEU A 15 -18.89 5.46 6.90
N LEU A 16 -19.42 6.36 6.06
CA LEU A 16 -20.73 6.17 5.43
C LEU A 16 -20.71 4.96 4.50
N LEU A 17 -19.68 4.82 3.65
CA LEU A 17 -19.53 3.67 2.75
C LEU A 17 -19.42 2.34 3.51
N TYR A 18 -18.62 2.30 4.58
CA TYR A 18 -18.55 1.10 5.43
C TYR A 18 -19.92 0.83 6.08
N GLY A 19 -20.59 1.85 6.63
CA GLY A 19 -21.93 1.71 7.18
C GLY A 19 -22.95 1.18 6.16
N LEU A 20 -22.92 1.69 4.94
CA LEU A 20 -23.78 1.24 3.84
C LEU A 20 -23.47 -0.22 3.45
N PHE A 21 -22.20 -0.60 3.39
CA PHE A 21 -21.78 -1.97 3.12
C PHE A 21 -22.32 -2.95 4.18
N PHE A 22 -22.12 -2.62 5.47
CA PHE A 22 -22.67 -3.43 6.57
C PHE A 22 -24.20 -3.51 6.52
N LEU A 23 -24.88 -2.40 6.18
CA LEU A 23 -26.34 -2.37 6.03
C LEU A 23 -26.82 -3.31 4.91
N ILE A 24 -26.14 -3.29 3.74
CA ILE A 24 -26.47 -4.18 2.62
C ILE A 24 -26.27 -5.65 3.00
N VAL A 25 -25.15 -5.99 3.64
CA VAL A 25 -24.87 -7.35 4.09
C VAL A 25 -25.92 -7.82 5.10
N PHE A 26 -26.27 -6.97 6.07
CA PHE A 26 -27.28 -7.29 7.08
C PHE A 26 -28.67 -7.48 6.45
N ALA A 27 -29.05 -6.62 5.49
CA ALA A 27 -30.32 -6.75 4.77
C ALA A 27 -30.39 -8.08 4.00
N HIS A 28 -29.31 -8.48 3.29
CA HIS A 28 -29.26 -9.77 2.60
C HIS A 28 -29.37 -10.95 3.56
N LEU A 29 -28.67 -10.89 4.70
CA LEU A 29 -28.74 -11.93 5.74
C LEU A 29 -30.16 -12.07 6.31
N ALA A 30 -30.81 -10.94 6.61
CA ALA A 30 -32.18 -10.93 7.12
C ALA A 30 -33.18 -11.50 6.11
N VAL A 31 -33.05 -11.14 4.83
CA VAL A 31 -33.90 -11.69 3.75
C VAL A 31 -33.67 -13.20 3.61
N ALA A 32 -32.43 -13.66 3.58
CA ALA A 32 -32.10 -15.09 3.48
C ALA A 32 -32.66 -15.89 4.66
N LEU A 33 -32.51 -15.38 5.89
CA LEU A 33 -33.08 -16.00 7.09
C LEU A 33 -34.61 -15.99 7.08
N GLY A 34 -35.23 -14.90 6.63
CA GLY A 34 -36.69 -14.79 6.52
C GLY A 34 -37.29 -15.77 5.50
N ILE A 35 -36.67 -15.90 4.32
CA ILE A 35 -37.06 -16.90 3.31
C ILE A 35 -36.89 -18.31 3.89
N MET A 36 -35.77 -18.59 4.56
CA MET A 36 -35.52 -19.89 5.17
C MET A 36 -36.54 -20.22 6.27
N ALA A 37 -36.91 -19.24 7.11
CA ALA A 37 -37.93 -19.39 8.15
C ALA A 37 -39.32 -19.68 7.56
N LEU A 38 -39.69 -18.95 6.51
CA LEU A 38 -40.94 -19.16 5.78
C LEU A 38 -41.01 -20.57 5.20
N LEU A 39 -39.95 -21.01 4.52
CA LEU A 39 -39.85 -22.35 3.94
C LEU A 39 -39.94 -23.43 5.04
N LEU A 40 -39.17 -23.29 6.13
CA LEU A 40 -39.24 -24.24 7.25
C LEU A 40 -40.65 -24.32 7.83
N THR A 41 -41.33 -23.18 8.00
CA THR A 41 -42.70 -23.16 8.52
C THR A 41 -43.66 -23.92 7.60
N ILE A 42 -43.57 -23.69 6.28
CA ILE A 42 -44.42 -24.35 5.27
C ILE A 42 -44.15 -25.86 5.20
N PHE A 43 -42.89 -26.29 5.21
CA PHE A 43 -42.50 -27.67 4.94
C PHE A 43 -42.40 -28.57 6.18
N THR A 44 -42.18 -28.00 7.37
CA THR A 44 -41.87 -28.78 8.58
C THR A 44 -42.70 -28.43 9.82
N GLY A 45 -43.69 -27.52 9.69
CA GLY A 45 -44.59 -27.18 10.79
C GLY A 45 -43.97 -26.31 11.90
N GLY A 46 -42.83 -25.68 11.63
CA GLY A 46 -42.29 -24.60 12.48
C GLY A 46 -41.40 -25.02 13.65
N ILE A 47 -40.95 -26.27 13.73
CA ILE A 47 -40.14 -26.76 14.88
C ILE A 47 -38.67 -26.28 14.82
N TYR A 48 -38.17 -25.82 13.67
CA TYR A 48 -36.74 -25.59 13.45
C TYR A 48 -36.28 -24.11 13.54
N HIS A 49 -37.11 -23.20 14.06
CA HIS A 49 -36.74 -21.78 14.20
C HIS A 49 -35.48 -21.57 15.06
N TRP A 50 -35.26 -22.42 16.08
CA TRP A 50 -34.05 -22.41 16.90
C TRP A 50 -32.77 -22.68 16.08
N VAL A 51 -32.85 -23.51 15.03
CA VAL A 51 -31.71 -23.77 14.14
C VAL A 51 -31.33 -22.51 13.37
N LEU A 52 -32.31 -21.69 12.97
CA LEU A 52 -32.04 -20.43 12.28
C LEU A 52 -31.33 -19.41 13.15
N ILE A 53 -31.68 -19.37 14.44
CA ILE A 53 -30.98 -18.51 15.42
C ILE A 53 -29.52 -18.95 15.55
N LEU A 54 -29.26 -20.25 15.64
CA LEU A 54 -27.89 -20.78 15.70
C LEU A 54 -27.09 -20.46 14.43
N VAL A 55 -27.69 -20.63 13.25
CA VAL A 55 -27.06 -20.29 11.96
C VAL A 55 -26.79 -18.79 11.86
N ALA A 56 -27.72 -17.94 12.32
CA ALA A 56 -27.54 -16.50 12.32
C ALA A 56 -26.37 -16.07 13.24
N ILE A 57 -26.32 -16.61 14.47
CA ILE A 57 -25.23 -16.37 15.40
C ILE A 57 -23.89 -16.85 14.81
N TRP A 58 -23.87 -18.05 14.23
CA TRP A 58 -22.67 -18.61 13.61
C TRP A 58 -22.16 -17.77 12.43
N THR A 59 -23.07 -17.28 11.59
CA THR A 59 -22.74 -16.46 10.42
C THR A 59 -22.22 -15.08 10.83
N ILE A 60 -22.88 -14.43 11.80
CA ILE A 60 -22.41 -13.15 12.34
C ILE A 60 -21.05 -13.32 13.01
N GLY A 61 -20.88 -14.39 13.81
CA GLY A 61 -19.63 -14.72 14.47
C GLY A 61 -18.48 -14.93 13.49
N SER A 62 -18.68 -15.74 12.44
CA SER A 62 -17.65 -15.99 11.43
C SER A 62 -17.29 -14.73 10.63
N PHE A 63 -18.28 -13.87 10.36
CA PHE A 63 -18.05 -12.59 9.68
C PHE A 63 -17.24 -11.63 10.55
N VAL A 64 -17.60 -11.47 11.83
CA VAL A 64 -16.88 -10.61 12.78
C VAL A 64 -15.45 -11.09 12.97
N ILE A 65 -15.26 -12.41 13.14
CA ILE A 65 -13.93 -13.01 13.29
C ILE A 65 -13.11 -12.80 12.02
N GLY A 66 -13.68 -13.09 10.84
CA GLY A 66 -13.01 -12.87 9.56
C GLY A 66 -12.63 -11.41 9.33
N SER A 67 -13.55 -10.48 9.61
CA SER A 67 -13.32 -9.04 9.49
C SER A 67 -12.23 -8.56 10.44
N PHE A 68 -12.23 -9.02 11.70
CA PHE A 68 -11.22 -8.65 12.69
C PHE A 68 -9.81 -9.18 12.33
N LEU A 69 -9.73 -10.42 11.82
CA LEU A 69 -8.48 -11.00 11.36
C LEU A 69 -7.91 -10.25 10.14
N GLU A 70 -8.76 -9.89 9.18
CA GLU A 70 -8.33 -9.15 7.99
C GLU A 70 -7.98 -7.70 8.31
N TYR A 71 -8.72 -7.07 9.23
CA TYR A 71 -8.37 -5.74 9.74
C TYR A 71 -6.96 -5.72 10.33
N ARG A 72 -6.62 -6.72 11.15
CA ARG A 72 -5.26 -6.88 11.69
C ARG A 72 -4.20 -7.15 10.63
N ARG A 73 -4.54 -7.78 9.49
CA ARG A 73 -3.60 -7.99 8.38
C ARG A 73 -3.27 -6.70 7.64
N LEU A 74 -4.23 -5.78 7.54
CA LEU A 74 -4.07 -4.47 6.89
C LEU A 74 -3.33 -3.47 7.78
N GLU A 75 -3.24 -3.72 9.09
CA GLU A 75 -2.49 -2.87 10.02
C GLU A 75 -0.97 -2.90 9.82
N ALA A 76 -0.44 -3.88 9.08
CA ALA A 76 1.00 -4.04 8.83
C ALA A 76 1.64 -2.86 8.05
N GLY A 77 0.82 -1.95 7.52
CA GLY A 77 1.24 -0.68 6.91
C GLY A 77 1.61 -0.79 5.43
N GLY A 78 1.86 0.35 4.80
CA GLY A 78 2.12 0.43 3.35
C GLY A 78 3.30 -0.43 2.90
N ARG A 79 4.37 -0.52 3.72
CA ARG A 79 5.55 -1.36 3.45
C ARG A 79 5.22 -2.84 3.30
N ALA A 80 4.34 -3.37 4.14
CA ALA A 80 3.96 -4.77 4.08
C ALA A 80 3.16 -5.09 2.80
N ILE A 81 2.35 -4.13 2.33
CA ILE A 81 1.60 -4.27 1.07
C ILE A 81 2.59 -4.30 -0.11
N ALA A 82 3.55 -3.38 -0.14
CA ALA A 82 4.57 -3.34 -1.20
C ALA A 82 5.43 -4.61 -1.25
N GLN A 83 5.82 -5.16 -0.10
CA GLN A 83 6.62 -6.40 -0.06
C GLN A 83 5.83 -7.63 -0.51
N ARG A 84 4.52 -7.71 -0.20
CA ARG A 84 3.67 -8.83 -0.63
C ARG A 84 3.49 -8.93 -2.13
N VAL A 85 3.56 -7.80 -2.84
CA VAL A 85 3.49 -7.77 -4.30
C VAL A 85 4.87 -7.90 -4.97
N GLY A 86 5.93 -8.20 -4.21
CA GLY A 86 7.29 -8.35 -4.76
C GLY A 86 8.01 -7.04 -5.03
N GLY A 87 7.62 -5.95 -4.35
CA GLY A 87 8.24 -4.64 -4.51
C GLY A 87 9.71 -4.63 -4.09
N VAL A 88 10.58 -4.17 -4.98
CA VAL A 88 11.98 -3.85 -4.71
C VAL A 88 12.07 -2.43 -4.19
N ARG A 89 12.54 -2.27 -2.95
CA ARG A 89 12.61 -0.95 -2.29
C ARG A 89 13.76 -0.11 -2.86
N LEU A 90 13.49 1.14 -3.18
CA LEU A 90 14.51 2.14 -3.49
C LEU A 90 14.83 2.95 -2.21
N PHE A 91 16.09 2.96 -1.76
CA PHE A 91 16.48 3.79 -0.62
C PHE A 91 17.92 4.31 -0.71
N ILE A 92 18.17 5.41 -0.01
CA ILE A 92 19.50 6.02 0.12
C ILE A 92 20.05 5.64 1.49
N ASP A 93 21.24 5.06 1.51
CA ASP A 93 21.91 4.60 2.73
C ASP A 93 22.96 5.61 3.18
N HIS A 94 22.61 6.44 4.16
CA HIS A 94 23.50 7.43 4.78
C HIS A 94 24.32 6.86 5.96
N SER A 95 24.26 5.55 6.23
CA SER A 95 24.91 4.96 7.42
C SER A 95 26.43 5.00 7.37
N GLN A 96 27.04 4.97 6.17
CA GLN A 96 28.49 5.04 6.02
C GLN A 96 29.04 6.46 6.15
N ASP A 97 28.32 7.49 5.70
CA ASP A 97 28.75 8.88 5.88
C ASP A 97 28.87 9.23 7.37
N ALA A 98 27.95 8.71 8.20
CA ALA A 98 27.99 8.86 9.65
C ALA A 98 29.18 8.11 10.30
N TRP A 99 29.61 6.99 9.70
CA TRP A 99 30.75 6.21 10.15
C TRP A 99 32.09 6.87 9.75
N GLU A 100 32.19 7.39 8.52
CA GLU A 100 33.36 8.14 8.04
C GLU A 100 33.56 9.47 8.77
N HIS A 101 32.48 10.17 9.13
CA HIS A 101 32.56 11.41 9.92
C HIS A 101 32.92 11.19 11.40
N SER A 102 32.70 9.98 11.93
CA SER A 102 32.97 9.67 13.34
C SER A 102 34.33 9.01 13.58
N GLN A 103 34.93 8.39 12.57
CA GLN A 103 36.25 7.77 12.67
C GLN A 103 37.18 8.27 11.56
N GLY A 104 38.05 9.23 11.89
CA GLY A 104 39.13 9.71 11.02
C GLY A 104 40.24 8.68 10.82
N VAL A 105 39.91 7.49 10.33
CA VAL A 105 40.84 6.37 10.19
C VAL A 105 40.89 5.92 8.74
N ALA A 106 42.02 6.25 8.09
CA ALA A 106 42.41 5.70 6.81
C ALA A 106 42.80 4.22 6.98
N HIS A 107 41.85 3.31 6.76
CA HIS A 107 42.18 1.91 6.52
C HIS A 107 41.63 1.46 5.17
N GLN A 108 42.57 0.95 4.36
CA GLN A 108 42.46 0.23 3.11
C GLN A 108 41.05 -0.34 2.87
N HIS A 109 40.29 0.35 2.00
CA HIS A 109 38.95 -0.05 1.64
C HIS A 109 38.99 -0.88 0.36
N GLU A 110 38.57 -2.14 0.45
CA GLU A 110 38.00 -2.87 -0.69
C GLU A 110 36.92 -1.95 -1.32
N PRO A 111 36.91 -1.68 -2.64
CA PRO A 111 35.93 -0.77 -3.22
C PRO A 111 34.52 -1.37 -3.12
N ILE A 112 33.80 -1.03 -2.04
CA ILE A 112 32.40 -1.38 -1.87
C ILE A 112 31.62 -0.69 -3.01
N PRO A 113 30.86 -1.44 -3.83
CA PRO A 113 30.19 -0.90 -5.01
C PRO A 113 29.25 0.25 -4.65
N LYS A 114 29.24 1.31 -5.47
CA LYS A 114 28.42 2.52 -5.29
C LYS A 114 26.92 2.25 -5.27
N VAL A 115 26.48 1.15 -5.88
CA VAL A 115 25.09 0.68 -5.90
C VAL A 115 25.06 -0.75 -5.39
N ARG A 116 24.21 -1.01 -4.40
CA ARG A 116 23.96 -2.35 -3.89
C ARG A 116 22.61 -2.83 -4.40
N PHE A 117 22.64 -3.73 -5.37
CA PHE A 117 21.46 -4.45 -5.83
C PHE A 117 21.24 -5.68 -4.94
N SER A 118 20.04 -5.80 -4.41
CA SER A 118 19.53 -6.98 -3.70
C SER A 118 18.20 -7.37 -4.33
N ALA A 119 17.82 -8.64 -4.19
CA ALA A 119 16.53 -9.14 -4.68
C ALA A 119 15.32 -8.35 -4.13
N HIS A 120 15.48 -7.63 -3.00
CA HIS A 120 14.39 -6.89 -2.36
C HIS A 120 14.67 -5.40 -2.18
N HIS A 121 15.86 -4.91 -2.54
CA HIS A 121 16.17 -3.49 -2.45
C HIS A 121 17.30 -3.04 -3.37
N ILE A 122 17.24 -1.77 -3.77
CA ILE A 122 18.32 -1.05 -4.43
C ILE A 122 18.72 0.07 -3.48
N ALA A 123 19.93 -0.04 -2.95
CA ALA A 123 20.52 0.95 -2.06
C ALA A 123 21.64 1.72 -2.76
N VAL A 124 21.64 3.04 -2.61
CA VAL A 124 22.69 3.92 -3.13
C VAL A 124 23.19 4.87 -2.05
N ARG A 125 24.41 5.39 -2.21
CA ARG A 125 25.01 6.36 -1.28
C ARG A 125 24.43 7.76 -1.46
N ASN A 126 24.33 8.21 -2.71
CA ASN A 126 23.74 9.50 -3.06
C ASN A 126 22.64 9.34 -4.11
N GLU A 127 21.74 10.33 -4.19
CA GLU A 127 20.72 10.43 -5.25
C GLU A 127 21.33 10.30 -6.65
N ARG A 128 22.54 10.84 -6.82
CA ARG A 128 23.32 10.81 -8.08
C ARG A 128 23.99 9.47 -8.38
N ASP A 129 23.89 8.48 -7.50
CA ASP A 129 24.42 7.15 -7.74
C ASP A 129 23.33 6.19 -8.25
N PHE A 130 22.05 6.58 -8.22
CA PHE A 130 20.99 5.81 -8.86
C PHE A 130 21.23 5.71 -10.37
N PRO A 131 20.96 4.53 -10.98
CA PRO A 131 20.79 4.41 -12.41
C PRO A 131 19.83 5.51 -12.93
N PRO A 132 20.06 6.11 -14.11
CA PRO A 132 19.33 7.29 -14.58
C PRO A 132 17.80 7.15 -14.49
N VAL A 133 17.33 5.97 -14.85
CA VAL A 133 15.92 5.56 -14.83
C VAL A 133 15.32 5.63 -13.42
N TYR A 134 15.98 5.06 -12.41
CA TYR A 134 15.52 5.10 -11.01
C TYR A 134 15.75 6.45 -10.34
N ARG A 135 16.77 7.20 -10.77
CA ARG A 135 17.03 8.56 -10.29
C ARG A 135 15.86 9.48 -10.63
N ARG A 136 15.42 9.46 -11.89
CA ARG A 136 14.31 10.30 -12.36
C ARG A 136 13.04 10.02 -11.58
N TYR A 137 12.75 8.75 -11.32
CA TYR A 137 11.63 8.36 -10.46
C TYR A 137 11.74 8.95 -9.06
N TYR A 138 12.92 8.85 -8.43
CA TYR A 138 13.17 9.45 -7.13
C TYR A 138 13.01 10.98 -7.14
N GLU A 139 13.59 11.67 -8.13
CA GLU A 139 13.53 13.13 -8.28
C GLU A 139 12.09 13.62 -8.44
N ILE A 140 11.30 12.96 -9.30
CA ILE A 140 9.89 13.31 -9.52
C ILE A 140 9.09 13.11 -8.23
N ALA A 141 9.28 11.98 -7.55
CA ALA A 141 8.60 11.73 -6.29
C ALA A 141 8.98 12.76 -5.20
N GLN A 142 10.25 13.16 -5.15
CA GLN A 142 10.74 14.19 -4.23
C GLN A 142 10.14 15.56 -4.54
N GLN A 143 10.12 15.96 -5.81
CA GLN A 143 9.51 17.22 -6.24
C GLN A 143 8.02 17.26 -5.92
N LEU A 144 7.29 16.17 -6.20
CA LEU A 144 5.87 16.07 -5.87
C LEU A 144 5.64 16.12 -4.36
N ALA A 145 6.50 15.50 -3.57
CA ALA A 145 6.40 15.53 -2.11
C ALA A 145 6.60 16.95 -1.57
N ILE A 146 7.62 17.67 -2.06
CA ILE A 146 7.90 19.06 -1.71
C ILE A 146 6.73 19.96 -2.12
N ALA A 147 6.30 19.87 -3.39
CA ALA A 147 5.21 20.68 -3.94
C ALA A 147 3.89 20.43 -3.20
N SER A 148 3.67 19.19 -2.76
CA SER A 148 2.47 18.80 -2.02
C SER A 148 2.61 18.95 -0.50
N GLY A 149 3.74 19.46 0.02
CA GLY A 149 3.97 19.57 1.46
C GLY A 149 3.84 18.25 2.23
N VAL A 150 4.03 17.11 1.58
CA VAL A 150 3.97 15.78 2.20
C VAL A 150 5.37 15.24 2.46
N ARG A 151 5.50 14.31 3.41
CA ARG A 151 6.76 13.58 3.61
C ARG A 151 7.05 12.73 2.36
N MET A 152 8.32 12.68 1.97
CA MET A 152 8.80 11.79 0.92
C MET A 152 8.33 10.34 1.18
N PRO A 153 7.51 9.74 0.30
CA PRO A 153 7.07 8.36 0.48
C PRO A 153 8.23 7.39 0.25
N ILE A 154 8.09 6.18 0.79
CA ILE A 154 9.05 5.11 0.54
C ILE A 154 8.78 4.55 -0.86
N LEU A 155 9.80 4.57 -1.71
CA LEU A 155 9.66 4.18 -3.10
C LEU A 155 9.89 2.67 -3.29
N TYR A 156 9.06 2.05 -4.12
CA TYR A 156 9.17 0.64 -4.51
C TYR A 156 8.93 0.49 -6.01
N ILE A 157 9.58 -0.51 -6.59
CA ILE A 157 9.45 -0.88 -7.99
C ILE A 157 9.00 -2.34 -8.08
N LEU A 158 8.10 -2.66 -9.02
CA LEU A 158 7.73 -4.03 -9.37
C LEU A 158 8.48 -4.43 -10.65
N PRO A 159 9.63 -5.13 -10.54
CA PRO A 159 10.52 -5.38 -11.67
C PRO A 159 9.91 -6.32 -12.72
N ASP A 160 9.06 -7.25 -12.28
CA ASP A 160 8.46 -8.28 -13.13
C ASP A 160 7.20 -7.79 -13.87
N GLU A 161 6.71 -6.59 -13.56
CA GLU A 161 5.48 -6.02 -14.11
C GLU A 161 5.78 -4.99 -15.20
N GLN A 162 5.40 -5.30 -16.44
CA GLN A 162 5.64 -4.46 -17.63
C GLN A 162 4.48 -3.52 -17.97
N GLY A 163 3.32 -3.68 -17.32
CA GLY A 163 2.22 -2.71 -17.44
C GLY A 163 2.63 -1.33 -16.92
N ILE A 164 1.92 -0.27 -17.31
CA ILE A 164 2.14 1.09 -16.78
C ILE A 164 1.14 1.31 -15.64
N ASN A 165 1.57 1.02 -14.41
CA ASN A 165 0.73 1.14 -13.22
C ASN A 165 1.52 1.68 -12.02
N GLY A 166 0.78 2.18 -11.04
CA GLY A 166 1.32 2.54 -9.75
C GLY A 166 0.22 2.72 -8.72
N PHE A 167 0.57 2.56 -7.46
CA PHE A 167 -0.34 2.77 -6.35
C PHE A 167 0.39 3.34 -5.14
N VAL A 168 -0.37 4.00 -4.26
CA VAL A 168 0.10 4.50 -2.98
C VAL A 168 -0.62 3.75 -1.87
N ALA A 169 0.12 3.30 -0.87
CA ALA A 169 -0.43 2.61 0.29
C ALA A 169 0.22 3.12 1.59
N GLY A 170 -0.47 3.00 2.71
CA GLY A 170 0.00 3.46 4.03
C GLY A 170 -1.03 4.31 4.75
N ARG A 171 -1.19 4.08 6.06
CA ARG A 171 -2.21 4.77 6.87
C ARG A 171 -1.72 6.08 7.46
N HIS A 172 -0.40 6.22 7.61
CA HIS A 172 0.27 7.38 8.18
C HIS A 172 1.39 7.86 7.26
N SER A 173 1.79 9.12 7.38
CA SER A 173 2.86 9.69 6.53
C SER A 173 4.22 9.00 6.70
N GLN A 174 4.42 8.27 7.80
CA GLN A 174 5.66 7.53 8.09
C GLN A 174 5.74 6.15 7.42
N ASP A 175 4.60 5.56 7.04
CA ASP A 175 4.52 4.25 6.38
C ASP A 175 3.96 4.35 4.95
N MET A 176 3.81 5.56 4.42
CA MET A 176 3.39 5.81 3.06
C MET A 176 4.43 5.25 2.08
N VAL A 177 3.97 4.40 1.17
CA VAL A 177 4.75 3.83 0.09
C VAL A 177 4.16 4.29 -1.24
N LEU A 178 5.03 4.58 -2.20
CA LEU A 178 4.68 4.75 -3.60
C LEU A 178 5.29 3.57 -4.35
N VAL A 179 4.45 2.76 -4.99
CA VAL A 179 4.86 1.59 -5.75
C VAL A 179 4.55 1.84 -7.21
N VAL A 180 5.51 1.58 -8.09
CA VAL A 180 5.36 1.69 -9.54
C VAL A 180 5.88 0.44 -10.22
N THR A 181 5.33 0.11 -11.38
CA THR A 181 5.78 -1.02 -12.21
C THR A 181 7.03 -0.66 -13.01
N GLN A 182 7.79 -1.67 -13.44
CA GLN A 182 8.95 -1.46 -14.31
C GLN A 182 8.55 -0.76 -15.62
N GLY A 183 7.41 -1.14 -16.22
CA GLY A 183 6.90 -0.48 -17.42
C GLY A 183 6.59 1.02 -17.24
N ALA A 184 6.20 1.46 -16.04
CA ALA A 184 6.01 2.88 -15.75
C ALA A 184 7.37 3.61 -15.61
N ILE A 185 8.34 2.96 -14.99
CA ILE A 185 9.71 3.47 -14.81
C ILE A 185 10.41 3.69 -16.15
N ASP A 186 10.32 2.71 -17.05
CA ASP A 186 10.96 2.77 -18.37
C ASP A 186 10.36 3.92 -19.21
N LYS A 187 9.03 4.06 -19.20
CA LYS A 187 8.35 5.16 -19.89
C LYS A 187 8.71 6.54 -19.34
N LEU A 188 8.90 6.65 -18.02
CA LEU A 188 9.33 7.90 -17.39
C LEU A 188 10.73 8.32 -17.84
N SER A 189 11.61 7.34 -18.11
CA SER A 189 12.94 7.58 -18.66
C SER A 189 12.88 8.11 -20.09
N ASP A 190 11.94 7.63 -20.90
CA ASP A 190 11.77 8.05 -22.30
C ASP A 190 11.31 9.50 -22.41
N GLU A 191 10.30 9.92 -21.63
CA GLU A 191 9.82 11.32 -21.61
C GLU A 191 10.94 12.32 -21.26
N GLY A 192 11.89 11.87 -20.45
CA GLY A 192 13.09 12.62 -20.12
C GLY A 192 14.05 12.88 -21.25
N LEU A 193 14.15 11.94 -22.18
CA LEU A 193 14.98 12.05 -23.37
C LEU A 193 14.36 13.03 -24.40
N TYR A 194 13.04 13.16 -24.41
CA TYR A 194 12.33 14.12 -25.27
C TYR A 194 12.37 15.55 -24.72
N ALA A 195 12.39 15.73 -23.39
CA ALA A 195 12.45 17.05 -22.76
C ALA A 195 13.80 17.77 -22.93
N ASP A 196 14.90 17.04 -23.17
CA ASP A 196 16.24 17.61 -23.44
C ASP A 196 16.42 18.07 -24.90
N ARG A 197 15.39 17.90 -25.74
CA ARG A 197 15.39 18.29 -27.17
C ARG A 197 14.49 19.48 -27.52
N ALA A 198 13.94 20.20 -26.54
CA ALA A 198 13.10 21.39 -26.74
C ALA A 198 13.76 22.63 -26.13
#